data_AF-A0A2P2D5J8-F1
#
_entry.id   AF-A0A2P2D5J8-F1
#
_cell.length_a   1.000
_cell.length_b   1.000
_cell.length_c   1.000
_cell.angle_alpha   90.00
_cell.angle_beta   90.00
_cell.angle_gamma   90.00
#
_symmetry.space_group_name_H-M   'P 1'
#
loop_
_entity.id
_entity.type
_entity.pdbx_description
1 polymer ?
#
loop_
_entity_poly.entity_id
_entity_poly.type
_entity_poly.pdbx_seq_one_letter_code
_entity_poly.pdbx_strand_id
1 'polypeptide(L)'
;MKLIRFAAVLVLLFAASGTWAKDLCEGKKKGTVYFFDKEISRDSALPAEVSKWNFSGEMWALLCLADPVGPQEANGKKFRVVLYAKQISNPEGKYSSWSNAKQAGVFRPELSAARKEIILYFNEDFDYSGLKAKLDPGEYEFRFQAATEKGTGKLDITIDLKNEVAYLQELRKAGYVADGKISVSFE
;
A
#
# COMPACT_ATOMS: atom_id res chain seq x y z
N MET A 1 30.36 21.75 56.84
CA MET A 1 30.01 22.12 55.44
C MET A 1 31.11 21.56 54.55
N LYS A 2 30.93 20.75 53.50
CA LYS A 2 29.76 20.21 52.81
C LYS A 2 30.19 18.80 52.33
N LEU A 3 29.39 17.78 52.67
CA LEU A 3 29.33 16.55 51.89
C LEU A 3 28.89 16.86 50.45
N ILE A 4 29.07 15.87 49.58
CA ILE A 4 28.49 15.72 48.22
C ILE A 4 29.42 16.23 47.11
N ARG A 5 30.13 15.30 46.44
CA ARG A 5 30.16 15.13 44.97
C ARG A 5 30.61 13.69 44.61
N PHE A 6 29.86 12.70 45.07
CA PHE A 6 29.73 11.42 44.37
C PHE A 6 28.38 11.47 43.63
N ALA A 7 28.32 10.81 42.46
CA ALA A 7 27.14 10.67 41.58
C ALA A 7 26.84 11.83 40.62
N ALA A 8 27.57 11.88 39.51
CA ALA A 8 27.06 12.50 38.27
C ALA A 8 27.69 11.91 36.99
N VAL A 9 28.10 10.63 37.01
CA VAL A 9 28.58 9.93 35.80
C VAL A 9 27.86 8.59 35.71
N LEU A 10 26.53 8.62 35.54
CA LEU A 10 25.75 7.41 35.22
C LEU A 10 24.37 7.75 34.61
N VAL A 11 24.30 8.67 33.63
CA VAL A 11 23.03 8.95 32.91
C VAL A 11 23.16 8.93 31.36
N LEU A 12 24.36 8.74 30.81
CA LEU A 12 24.55 8.77 29.34
C LEU A 12 24.57 7.39 28.64
N LEU A 13 24.08 6.34 29.30
CA LEU A 13 24.06 4.97 28.75
C LEU A 13 22.67 4.46 28.33
N PHE A 14 21.67 5.34 28.17
CA PHE A 14 20.33 4.97 27.68
C PHE A 14 19.91 5.64 26.36
N ALA A 15 20.86 6.10 25.53
CA ALA A 15 20.56 6.48 24.14
C ALA A 15 20.83 5.33 23.14
N ALA A 16 20.79 4.08 23.61
CA ALA A 16 20.79 2.91 22.74
C ALA A 16 19.42 2.80 22.06
N SER A 17 19.32 3.43 20.88
CA SER A 17 18.56 2.96 19.73
C SER A 17 17.11 2.52 19.98
N GLY A 18 16.28 3.46 20.41
CA GLY A 18 14.90 3.47 19.93
C GLY A 18 14.90 4.08 18.54
N THR A 19 15.25 3.31 17.50
CA THR A 19 14.89 3.67 16.13
C THR A 19 13.38 3.58 16.07
N TRP A 20 12.69 4.67 16.43
CA TRP A 20 11.27 4.83 16.16
C TRP A 20 11.16 4.69 14.65
N ALA A 21 10.71 3.53 14.18
CA ALA A 21 10.47 3.30 12.78
C ALA A 21 9.58 4.45 12.31
N LYS A 22 10.08 5.23 11.36
CA LYS A 22 9.42 6.43 10.87
C LYS A 22 8.04 6.03 10.33
N ASP A 23 6.98 6.65 10.85
CA ASP A 23 5.64 6.49 10.29
C ASP A 23 5.60 7.23 8.96
N LEU A 24 5.74 6.49 7.86
CA LEU A 24 5.72 7.01 6.50
C LEU A 24 4.37 7.61 6.14
N CYS A 25 3.32 7.25 6.87
CA CYS A 25 1.96 7.75 6.69
C CYS A 25 1.62 8.92 7.62
N GLU A 26 2.59 9.46 8.36
CA GLU A 26 2.39 10.66 9.16
C GLU A 26 1.94 11.84 8.28
N GLY A 27 0.85 12.51 8.69
CA GLY A 27 0.24 13.61 7.93
C GLY A 27 -0.49 13.19 6.64
N LYS A 28 -0.48 11.91 6.28
CA LYS A 28 -1.16 11.37 5.09
C LYS A 28 -2.60 10.96 5.40
N LYS A 29 -3.45 10.97 4.38
CA LYS A 29 -4.84 10.53 4.47
C LYS A 29 -4.88 9.01 4.60
N LYS A 30 -5.57 8.54 5.63
CA LYS A 30 -5.86 7.11 5.83
C LYS A 30 -6.72 6.56 4.70
N GLY A 31 -6.42 5.33 4.27
CA GLY A 31 -7.10 4.69 3.14
C GLY A 31 -6.75 5.34 1.80
N THR A 32 -5.51 5.83 1.63
CA THR A 32 -5.04 6.44 0.37
C THR A 32 -3.68 5.89 -0.01
N VAL A 33 -3.47 5.74 -1.32
CA VAL A 33 -2.20 5.34 -1.90
C VAL A 33 -1.46 6.57 -2.42
N TYR A 34 -0.18 6.61 -2.13
CA TYR A 34 0.74 7.63 -2.58
C TYR A 34 1.78 7.00 -3.49
N PHE A 35 2.10 7.65 -4.61
CA PHE A 35 2.95 7.09 -5.65
C PHE A 35 4.26 7.85 -5.75
N PHE A 36 5.32 7.14 -6.11
CA PHE A 36 6.68 7.66 -6.19
C PHE A 36 7.39 7.05 -7.39
N ASP A 37 8.18 7.86 -8.10
CA ASP A 37 9.02 7.45 -9.24
C ASP A 37 10.44 7.05 -8.80
N LYS A 38 10.65 6.88 -7.49
CA LYS A 38 11.91 6.53 -6.85
C LYS A 38 11.64 5.61 -5.67
N GLU A 39 12.66 4.83 -5.32
CA GLU A 39 12.64 3.96 -4.15
C GLU A 39 12.22 4.73 -2.88
N ILE A 40 11.32 4.10 -2.12
CA ILE A 40 10.92 4.55 -0.81
C ILE A 40 11.32 3.51 0.23
N SER A 41 11.83 3.97 1.36
CA SER A 41 12.23 3.10 2.47
C SER A 41 11.79 3.71 3.80
N ARG A 42 11.78 2.90 4.86
CA ARG A 42 11.51 3.39 6.23
C ARG A 42 12.68 4.15 6.84
N ASP A 43 13.85 4.05 6.22
CA ASP A 43 15.10 4.60 6.74
C ASP A 43 15.47 5.94 6.08
N SER A 44 14.68 6.40 5.10
CA SER A 44 14.94 7.62 4.33
C SER A 44 13.79 8.63 4.39
N ALA A 45 14.08 9.86 3.93
CA ALA A 45 13.03 10.81 3.62
C ALA A 45 12.21 10.30 2.42
N LEU A 46 10.88 10.44 2.49
CA LEU A 46 10.05 10.15 1.33
C LEU A 46 10.38 11.18 0.23
N PRO A 47 10.58 10.72 -1.01
CA PRO A 47 10.69 11.62 -2.16
C PRO A 47 9.35 12.33 -2.42
N ALA A 48 9.36 13.26 -3.37
CA ALA A 48 8.13 13.92 -3.81
C ALA A 48 7.16 12.89 -4.42
N GLU A 49 5.88 13.03 -4.09
CA GLU A 49 4.83 12.22 -4.67
C GLU A 49 4.63 12.57 -6.14
N VAL A 50 4.32 11.57 -6.96
CA VAL A 50 4.00 11.74 -8.37
C VAL A 50 2.54 11.40 -8.64
N SER A 51 1.96 12.06 -9.63
CA SER A 51 0.61 11.79 -10.14
C SER A 51 0.63 11.20 -11.56
N LYS A 52 1.82 11.03 -12.13
CA LYS A 52 2.03 10.47 -13.47
C LYS A 52 3.12 9.41 -13.41
N TRP A 53 2.92 8.33 -14.16
CA TRP A 53 3.85 7.23 -14.30
C TRP A 53 4.19 7.02 -15.77
N ASN A 54 5.47 7.14 -16.13
CA ASN A 54 5.95 6.52 -17.35
C ASN A 54 6.08 5.03 -17.12
N PHE A 55 5.24 4.24 -17.79
CA PHE A 55 5.11 2.81 -17.56
C PHE A 55 6.41 2.01 -17.78
N SER A 56 7.37 2.58 -18.53
CA SER A 56 8.72 2.03 -18.71
C SER A 56 9.64 2.24 -17.50
N GLY A 57 9.33 3.19 -16.62
CA GLY A 57 10.09 3.52 -15.43
C GLY A 57 9.63 2.78 -14.18
N GLU A 58 10.38 3.01 -13.09
CA GLU A 58 10.04 2.48 -11.77
C GLU A 58 8.75 3.10 -11.22
N MET A 59 8.01 2.30 -10.45
CA MET A 59 6.89 2.79 -9.68
C MET A 59 6.85 2.16 -8.30
N TRP A 60 6.86 3.02 -7.31
CA TRP A 60 6.69 2.68 -5.91
C TRP A 60 5.37 3.23 -5.38
N ALA A 61 4.71 2.50 -4.50
CA ALA A 61 3.58 3.02 -3.73
C ALA A 61 3.76 2.84 -2.24
N LEU A 62 3.24 3.83 -1.51
CA LEU A 62 2.96 3.73 -0.10
C LEU A 62 1.45 3.63 0.11
N LEU A 63 1.00 2.49 0.61
CA LEU A 63 -0.38 2.27 1.02
C LEU A 63 -0.53 2.71 2.47
N CYS A 64 -1.22 3.82 2.70
CA CYS A 64 -1.59 4.27 4.04
C CYS A 64 -2.94 3.67 4.43
N LEU A 65 -2.90 2.62 5.24
CA LEU A 65 -4.06 1.85 5.66
C LEU A 65 -4.90 2.63 6.68
N ALA A 66 -6.21 2.38 6.71
CA ALA A 66 -7.06 2.91 7.76
C ALA A 66 -6.75 2.27 9.12
N ASP A 67 -6.55 0.96 9.11
CA ASP A 67 -6.28 0.12 10.27
C ASP A 67 -5.00 -0.70 10.06
N PRO A 68 -4.26 -1.04 11.14
CA PRO A 68 -3.07 -1.86 11.03
C PRO A 68 -3.42 -3.30 10.64
N VAL A 69 -2.55 -3.93 9.85
CA VAL A 69 -2.68 -5.33 9.41
C VAL A 69 -1.45 -6.14 9.81
N GLY A 70 -1.65 -7.42 10.16
CA GLY A 70 -0.60 -8.30 10.70
C GLY A 70 -0.45 -8.23 12.23
N PRO A 71 0.55 -8.91 12.83
CA PRO A 71 1.54 -9.79 12.20
C PRO A 71 0.89 -11.02 11.56
N GLN A 72 1.61 -11.66 10.63
CA GLN A 72 1.20 -12.95 10.09
C GLN A 72 1.60 -14.09 11.05
N GLU A 73 0.70 -15.05 11.26
CA GLU A 73 1.02 -16.25 12.05
C GLU A 73 2.06 -17.15 11.35
N ALA A 74 2.81 -17.91 12.15
CA ALA A 74 3.73 -18.93 11.67
C ALA A 74 3.02 -19.94 10.75
N ASN A 75 3.68 -20.34 9.65
CA ASN A 75 3.16 -21.17 8.54
C ASN A 75 2.14 -20.48 7.60
N GLY A 76 2.13 -19.15 7.54
CA GLY A 76 1.77 -18.40 6.35
C GLY A 76 0.46 -18.80 5.66
N LYS A 77 -0.69 -18.47 6.25
CA LYS A 77 -1.95 -18.31 5.46
C LYS A 77 -2.15 -16.84 5.05
N LYS A 78 -1.01 -16.33 4.60
CA LYS A 78 -0.62 -15.19 3.76
C LYS A 78 -1.58 -14.01 3.75
N PHE A 79 -1.13 -12.91 4.31
CA PHE A 79 -1.67 -11.62 3.93
C PHE A 79 -1.38 -11.44 2.42
N ARG A 80 -2.42 -11.17 1.65
CA ARG A 80 -2.30 -10.86 0.23
C ARG A 80 -2.72 -9.43 -0.02
N VAL A 81 -2.05 -8.78 -0.94
CA VAL A 81 -2.42 -7.49 -1.51
C VAL A 81 -2.82 -7.75 -2.96
N VAL A 82 -4.10 -7.55 -3.29
CA VAL A 82 -4.60 -7.67 -4.66
C VAL A 82 -4.71 -6.29 -5.27
N LEU A 83 -4.08 -6.08 -6.42
CA LEU A 83 -4.18 -4.84 -7.18
C LEU A 83 -5.28 -4.97 -8.24
N TYR A 84 -6.26 -4.07 -8.18
CA TYR A 84 -7.23 -3.83 -9.24
C TYR A 84 -6.96 -2.51 -9.92
N ALA A 85 -7.03 -2.50 -11.24
CA ALA A 85 -6.85 -1.31 -12.06
C ALA A 85 -8.11 -0.99 -12.84
N LYS A 86 -8.53 0.26 -12.76
CA LYS A 86 -9.66 0.83 -13.49
C LYS A 86 -9.18 1.99 -14.35
N GLN A 87 -9.38 1.92 -15.65
CA GLN A 87 -9.09 3.04 -16.55
C GLN A 87 -10.20 4.09 -16.44
N ILE A 88 -9.88 5.29 -15.96
CA ILE A 88 -10.85 6.38 -15.73
C ILE A 88 -11.18 7.09 -17.05
N SER A 89 -10.19 7.21 -17.93
CA SER A 89 -10.37 7.68 -19.30
C SER A 89 -9.61 6.80 -20.28
N ASN A 90 -10.32 6.16 -21.21
CA ASN A 90 -9.70 5.58 -22.39
C ASN A 90 -9.58 6.66 -23.49
N PRO A 91 -8.52 6.67 -24.32
CA PRO A 91 -8.47 7.46 -25.56
C PRO A 91 -9.73 7.31 -26.47
N GLU A 92 -10.46 6.20 -26.38
CA GLU A 92 -11.77 6.01 -27.05
C GLU A 92 -12.95 6.76 -26.39
N GLY A 93 -12.72 7.54 -25.33
CA GLY A 93 -13.75 8.37 -24.68
C GLY A 93 -14.76 7.62 -23.80
N LYS A 94 -14.57 6.32 -23.54
CA LYS A 94 -15.45 5.53 -22.68
C LYS A 94 -15.01 5.63 -21.21
N TYR A 95 -15.94 6.01 -20.34
CA TYR A 95 -15.76 5.88 -18.89
C TYR A 95 -16.01 4.44 -18.46
N SER A 96 -15.12 3.87 -17.66
CA SER A 96 -15.32 2.51 -17.13
C SER A 96 -16.01 2.55 -15.77
N SER A 97 -16.83 1.53 -15.49
CA SER A 97 -17.32 1.24 -14.15
C SER A 97 -16.24 0.47 -13.37
N TRP A 98 -16.24 0.53 -12.04
CA TRP A 98 -15.40 -0.37 -11.23
C TRP A 98 -15.80 -1.83 -11.41
N SER A 99 -17.00 -2.11 -11.95
CA SER A 99 -17.36 -3.44 -12.43
C SER A 99 -16.46 -3.97 -13.55
N ASN A 100 -15.77 -3.07 -14.24
CA ASN A 100 -14.88 -3.40 -15.35
C ASN A 100 -13.41 -3.32 -14.95
N ALA A 101 -13.11 -3.12 -13.66
CA ALA A 101 -11.74 -3.10 -13.17
C ALA A 101 -11.09 -4.47 -13.36
N LYS A 102 -9.87 -4.48 -13.88
CA LYS A 102 -9.10 -5.70 -14.12
C LYS A 102 -8.22 -5.99 -12.90
N GLN A 103 -8.15 -7.26 -12.49
CA GLN A 103 -7.13 -7.68 -11.53
C GLN A 103 -5.76 -7.63 -12.20
N ALA A 104 -4.93 -6.71 -11.74
CA ALA A 104 -3.61 -6.47 -12.29
C ALA A 104 -2.58 -7.46 -11.72
N GLY A 105 -2.67 -7.78 -10.42
CA GLY A 105 -1.81 -8.80 -9.80
C GLY A 105 -2.12 -9.09 -8.34
N VAL A 106 -1.34 -10.00 -7.74
CA VAL A 106 -1.41 -10.39 -6.33
C VAL A 106 0.00 -10.40 -5.74
N PHE A 107 0.20 -9.61 -4.70
CA PHE A 107 1.43 -9.56 -3.90
C PHE A 107 1.20 -10.20 -2.52
N ARG A 108 2.23 -10.78 -1.93
CA ARG A 108 2.15 -11.49 -0.64
C ARG A 108 3.32 -11.08 0.25
N PRO A 109 3.30 -9.87 0.85
CA PRO A 109 4.38 -9.44 1.72
C PRO A 109 4.39 -10.28 2.98
N GLU A 110 5.56 -10.48 3.59
CA GLU A 110 5.67 -11.05 4.92
C GLU A 110 5.60 -9.94 5.97
N LEU A 111 4.65 -10.04 6.90
CA LEU A 111 4.47 -9.05 7.97
C LEU A 111 4.81 -9.68 9.32
N SER A 112 6.00 -9.38 9.83
CA SER A 112 6.45 -9.83 11.16
C SER A 112 5.84 -9.03 12.33
N ALA A 113 5.18 -7.91 12.03
CA ALA A 113 4.51 -7.03 12.99
C ALA A 113 3.25 -6.41 12.36
N ALA A 114 2.37 -5.84 13.18
CA ALA A 114 1.24 -5.06 12.69
C ALA A 114 1.73 -3.78 11.99
N ARG A 115 1.24 -3.48 10.78
CA ARG A 115 1.65 -2.32 9.96
C ARG A 115 0.44 -1.53 9.47
N LYS A 116 0.52 -0.20 9.52
CA LYS A 116 -0.45 0.71 8.87
C LYS A 116 0.03 1.21 7.50
N GLU A 117 1.21 0.78 7.09
CA GLU A 117 1.95 1.28 5.94
C GLU A 117 2.55 0.08 5.20
N ILE A 118 2.22 -0.05 3.92
CA ILE A 118 2.79 -1.08 3.04
C ILE A 118 3.50 -0.36 1.91
N ILE A 119 4.79 -0.66 1.75
CA ILE A 119 5.58 -0.20 0.61
C ILE A 119 5.44 -1.28 -0.46
N LEU A 120 5.17 -0.85 -1.69
CA LEU A 120 5.12 -1.72 -2.86
C LEU A 120 6.05 -1.19 -3.93
N TYR A 121 6.79 -2.08 -4.58
CA TYR A 121 7.47 -1.84 -5.83
C TYR A 121 6.73 -2.55 -6.95
N PHE A 122 5.98 -1.82 -7.77
CA PHE A 122 5.06 -2.42 -8.74
C PHE A 122 5.75 -3.32 -9.75
N ASN A 123 7.01 -3.01 -10.09
CA ASN A 123 7.77 -3.74 -11.09
C ASN A 123 8.19 -5.14 -10.62
N GLU A 124 8.19 -5.42 -9.31
CA GLU A 124 8.58 -6.72 -8.76
C GLU A 124 7.46 -7.39 -7.96
N ASP A 125 6.76 -6.62 -7.13
CA ASP A 125 5.71 -7.15 -6.25
C ASP A 125 4.48 -7.64 -7.00
N PHE A 126 4.28 -7.11 -8.20
CA PHE A 126 3.32 -7.60 -9.17
C PHE A 126 4.08 -8.01 -10.43
N ASP A 127 3.62 -9.06 -11.11
CA ASP A 127 4.21 -9.47 -12.39
C ASP A 127 4.19 -8.29 -13.36
N TYR A 128 5.33 -7.61 -13.50
CA TYR A 128 5.46 -6.39 -14.30
C TYR A 128 5.14 -6.65 -15.77
N SER A 129 5.54 -7.81 -16.29
CA SER A 129 5.20 -8.22 -17.64
C SER A 129 3.69 -8.40 -17.80
N GLY A 130 3.04 -8.99 -16.79
CA GLY A 130 1.60 -9.14 -16.71
C GLY A 130 0.86 -7.81 -16.50
N LEU A 131 1.41 -6.88 -15.71
CA LEU A 131 0.86 -5.54 -15.50
C LEU A 131 0.95 -4.72 -16.79
N LYS A 132 2.09 -4.79 -17.49
CA LYS A 132 2.33 -4.18 -18.79
C LYS A 132 1.37 -4.66 -19.87
N ALA A 133 1.09 -5.96 -19.90
CA ALA A 133 0.18 -6.54 -20.88
C ALA A 133 -1.31 -6.20 -20.61
N LYS A 134 -1.66 -5.74 -19.40
CA LYS A 134 -3.06 -5.53 -18.98
C LYS A 134 -3.49 -4.07 -18.99
N LEU A 135 -2.55 -3.13 -18.89
CA LEU A 135 -2.82 -1.70 -18.81
C LEU A 135 -2.58 -1.05 -20.19
N ASP A 136 -3.60 -0.35 -20.66
CA ASP A 136 -3.56 0.46 -21.88
C ASP A 136 -3.12 1.90 -21.55
N PRO A 137 -2.76 2.74 -22.53
CA PRO A 137 -2.52 4.18 -22.30
C PRO A 137 -3.73 4.90 -21.69
N GLY A 138 -3.50 5.72 -20.66
CA GLY A 138 -4.54 6.58 -20.07
C GLY A 138 -4.41 6.82 -18.56
N GLU A 139 -5.49 7.31 -17.96
CA GLU A 139 -5.55 7.57 -16.52
C GLU A 139 -6.18 6.41 -15.76
N TYR A 140 -5.58 6.03 -14.62
CA TYR A 140 -5.99 4.88 -13.84
C TYR A 140 -6.29 5.21 -12.39
N GLU A 141 -7.31 4.53 -11.87
CA GLU A 141 -7.54 4.36 -10.44
C GLU A 141 -7.06 2.96 -10.05
N PHE A 142 -6.15 2.90 -9.09
CA PHE A 142 -5.64 1.67 -8.51
C PHE A 142 -6.26 1.46 -7.13
N ARG A 143 -6.76 0.25 -6.92
CA ARG A 143 -7.30 -0.20 -5.64
C ARG A 143 -6.53 -1.40 -5.14
N PHE A 144 -6.17 -1.37 -3.87
CA PHE A 144 -5.45 -2.45 -3.23
C PHE A 144 -6.36 -3.14 -2.23
N GLN A 145 -6.51 -4.45 -2.32
CA GLN A 145 -7.24 -5.22 -1.32
C GLN A 145 -6.24 -6.04 -0.52
N ALA A 146 -6.08 -5.68 0.75
CA ALA A 146 -5.11 -6.30 1.63
C ALA A 146 -5.81 -7.11 2.72
N ALA A 147 -5.60 -8.44 2.79
CA ALA A 147 -6.22 -9.28 3.81
C ALA A 147 -5.50 -10.61 4.05
N THR A 148 -5.64 -11.14 5.27
CA THR A 148 -5.19 -12.49 5.65
C THR A 148 -6.15 -13.55 5.10
N GLU A 149 -5.65 -14.62 4.46
CA GLU A 149 -6.50 -15.68 3.90
C GLU A 149 -7.33 -16.44 4.96
N LYS A 150 -6.90 -16.45 6.23
CA LYS A 150 -7.67 -17.03 7.36
C LYS A 150 -8.69 -16.08 7.97
N GLY A 151 -8.42 -14.78 7.99
CA GLY A 151 -9.19 -13.77 8.74
C GLY A 151 -10.61 -13.53 8.23
N THR A 152 -10.94 -14.04 7.05
CA THR A 152 -12.33 -14.18 6.57
C THR A 152 -12.46 -15.38 5.65
N GLY A 153 -12.13 -16.60 6.10
CA GLY A 153 -12.26 -17.87 5.33
C GLY A 153 -13.66 -18.21 4.76
N LYS A 154 -14.53 -17.23 4.56
CA LYS A 154 -15.84 -17.27 3.90
C LYS A 154 -16.02 -16.20 2.82
N LEU A 155 -14.95 -15.62 2.30
CA LEU A 155 -15.03 -14.58 1.28
C LEU A 155 -14.04 -14.89 0.15
N ASP A 156 -14.31 -16.00 -0.54
CA ASP A 156 -14.34 -15.95 -2.01
C ASP A 156 -15.43 -14.93 -2.38
N ILE A 157 -15.16 -13.63 -2.16
CA ILE A 157 -16.04 -12.61 -2.71
C ILE A 157 -15.73 -12.59 -4.19
N THR A 158 -16.48 -13.39 -4.93
CA THR A 158 -16.81 -13.03 -6.30
C THR A 158 -17.38 -11.62 -6.21
N ILE A 159 -16.64 -10.65 -6.74
CA ILE A 159 -17.00 -9.23 -6.63
C ILE A 159 -18.41 -9.06 -7.22
N ASP A 160 -19.42 -8.91 -6.36
CA ASP A 160 -20.78 -8.58 -6.81
C ASP A 160 -20.84 -7.08 -7.06
N LEU A 161 -20.38 -6.73 -8.25
CA LEU A 161 -20.19 -5.37 -8.73
C LEU A 161 -21.51 -4.63 -9.02
N LYS A 162 -22.67 -5.25 -8.78
CA LYS A 162 -23.97 -4.60 -8.96
C LYS A 162 -24.30 -3.60 -7.84
N ASN A 163 -23.65 -3.68 -6.68
CA ASN A 163 -23.93 -2.81 -5.53
C ASN A 163 -22.65 -2.19 -4.93
N GLU A 164 -21.93 -1.47 -5.79
CA GLU A 164 -20.55 -1.02 -5.60
C GLU A 164 -20.30 -0.19 -4.32
N VAL A 165 -21.18 0.74 -3.97
CA VAL A 165 -20.97 1.68 -2.86
C VAL A 165 -21.04 0.99 -1.50
N ALA A 166 -22.06 0.16 -1.27
CA ALA A 166 -22.21 -0.60 -0.04
C ALA A 166 -21.07 -1.62 0.12
N TYR A 167 -20.69 -2.26 -1.00
CA TYR A 167 -19.60 -3.22 -1.02
C TYR A 167 -18.24 -2.58 -0.70
N LEU A 168 -17.96 -1.39 -1.22
CA LEU A 168 -16.73 -0.65 -0.89
C LEU A 168 -16.68 -0.19 0.56
N GLN A 169 -17.83 0.12 1.16
CA GLN A 169 -17.89 0.41 2.59
C GLN A 169 -17.65 -0.84 3.42
N GLU A 170 -18.20 -2.00 3.05
CA GLU A 170 -17.94 -3.27 3.73
C GLU A 170 -16.48 -3.70 3.60
N LEU A 171 -15.88 -3.53 2.42
CA LEU A 171 -14.45 -3.70 2.22
C LEU A 171 -13.64 -2.77 3.15
N ARG A 172 -13.94 -1.47 3.19
CA ARG A 172 -13.26 -0.53 4.11
C ARG A 172 -13.44 -0.92 5.58
N LYS A 173 -14.62 -1.40 5.99
CA LYS A 173 -14.89 -1.89 7.36
C LYS A 173 -14.16 -3.17 7.71
N ALA A 174 -13.94 -4.05 6.73
CA ALA A 174 -13.21 -5.30 6.92
C ALA A 174 -11.69 -5.16 6.71
N GLY A 175 -11.18 -3.92 6.70
CA GLY A 175 -9.75 -3.61 6.60
C GLY A 175 -9.18 -3.64 5.19
N TYR A 176 -10.03 -3.67 4.15
CA TYR A 176 -9.66 -3.65 2.73
C TYR A 176 -9.50 -2.21 2.21
N VAL A 177 -8.54 -2.04 1.30
CA VAL A 177 -7.49 -1.03 1.48
C VAL A 177 -7.48 0.05 0.39
N ALA A 178 -6.95 1.19 0.82
CA ALA A 178 -6.51 2.37 0.07
C ALA A 178 -6.76 2.43 -1.46
N ASP A 179 -7.37 3.55 -1.87
CA ASP A 179 -7.52 3.93 -3.26
C ASP A 179 -6.40 4.92 -3.67
N GLY A 180 -5.95 4.84 -4.91
CA GLY A 180 -4.97 5.74 -5.50
C GLY A 180 -5.32 6.07 -6.94
N LYS A 181 -4.91 7.25 -7.39
CA LYS A 181 -5.09 7.70 -8.77
C LYS A 181 -3.74 8.08 -9.37
N ILE A 182 -3.47 7.58 -10.57
CA ILE A 182 -2.26 7.90 -11.32
C ILE A 182 -2.54 7.95 -12.82
N SER A 183 -2.01 8.94 -13.52
CA SER A 183 -2.03 8.96 -14.98
C SER A 183 -0.86 8.13 -15.52
N VAL A 184 -1.08 7.31 -16.55
CA VAL A 184 -0.05 6.44 -17.13
C VAL A 184 0.31 6.93 -18.54
N SER A 185 1.60 7.08 -18.80
CA SER A 185 2.16 7.31 -20.13
C SER A 185 2.96 6.09 -20.60
N PHE A 186 2.89 5.81 -21.90
CA PHE A 186 3.61 4.75 -22.58
C PHE A 186 4.50 5.45 -23.60
N GLU A 187 5.75 5.70 -23.23
CA GLU A 187 6.79 6.14 -24.18
C GLU A 187 7.48 4.91 -24.78
#